data_AF-A0A850KE96-F1
#
_entry.id   AF-A0A850KE96-F1
#
_cell.length_a   1.000
_cell.length_b   1.000
_cell.length_c   1.000
_cell.angle_alpha   90.00
_cell.angle_beta   90.00
_cell.angle_gamma   90.00
#
_symmetry.space_group_name_H-M   'P 1'
#
loop_
_entity.id
_entity.type
_entity.pdbx_description
1 polymer ?
#
loop_
_entity_poly.entity_id
_entity_poly.type
_entity_poly.pdbx_seq_one_letter_code
_entity_poly.pdbx_strand_id
1 'polypeptide(L)'
;MRGKGRAKAHCYFYKEALTIVQVVVRDNNVDQALKALKKKMQREGVFREMKLRRHFEKPSEKKAREDAEAVRRARKLERKRIEREGF
;
A
#
# COMPACT_ATOMS: atom_id res chain seq x y z
N MET A 1 18.82 -25.69 -39.19
CA MET A 1 17.39 -25.49 -38.88
C MET A 1 17.22 -25.18 -37.40
N ARG A 2 16.70 -23.98 -37.14
CA ARG A 2 16.03 -23.41 -35.95
C ARG A 2 16.18 -24.12 -34.59
N GLY A 3 17.14 -23.59 -33.82
CA GLY A 3 17.15 -23.27 -32.39
C GLY A 3 16.13 -23.92 -31.46
N LYS A 4 16.65 -24.62 -30.45
CA LYS A 4 15.99 -24.99 -29.19
C LYS A 4 15.32 -23.75 -28.57
N GLY A 5 14.00 -23.64 -28.73
CA GLY A 5 13.18 -22.54 -28.24
C GLY A 5 13.00 -22.59 -26.73
N ARG A 6 13.84 -21.83 -26.02
CA ARG A 6 13.58 -21.14 -24.74
C ARG A 6 12.59 -21.82 -23.78
N ALA A 7 13.09 -22.74 -22.96
CA ALA A 7 12.49 -23.08 -21.66
C ALA A 7 12.65 -21.91 -20.65
N LYS A 8 12.04 -20.75 -20.94
CA LYS A 8 12.01 -19.59 -20.04
C LYS A 8 10.56 -19.18 -19.76
N ALA A 9 9.72 -20.12 -19.34
CA ALA A 9 8.35 -19.84 -18.92
C ALA A 9 8.11 -20.06 -17.40
N HIS A 10 9.11 -20.51 -16.64
CA HIS A 10 8.90 -20.93 -15.24
C HIS A 10 9.73 -20.18 -14.19
N CYS A 11 10.27 -19.01 -14.54
CA CYS A 11 11.03 -18.20 -13.59
C CYS A 11 10.61 -16.71 -13.64
N TYR A 12 9.29 -16.46 -13.64
CA TYR A 12 8.73 -15.12 -13.46
C TYR A 12 7.71 -15.06 -12.31
N PHE A 13 7.73 -16.01 -11.38
CA PHE A 13 6.70 -16.10 -10.33
C PHE A 13 7.16 -15.84 -8.89
N TYR A 14 8.47 -15.82 -8.59
CA TYR A 14 8.98 -15.60 -7.23
C TYR A 14 9.88 -14.35 -7.12
N LYS A 15 9.47 -13.25 -7.75
CA LYS A 15 10.13 -11.94 -7.59
C LYS A 15 9.20 -10.85 -7.08
N GLU A 16 8.10 -11.22 -6.42
CA GLU A 16 7.48 -10.32 -5.45
C GLU A 16 8.35 -10.37 -4.20
N ALA A 17 9.31 -9.45 -4.11
CA ALA A 17 10.01 -9.19 -2.86
C ALA A 17 8.94 -8.85 -1.81
N LEU A 18 8.71 -9.77 -0.86
CA LEU A 18 7.91 -9.50 0.32
C LEU A 18 8.41 -8.17 0.91
N THR A 19 7.57 -7.15 0.93
CA THR A 19 7.88 -5.87 1.56
C THR A 19 7.91 -6.11 3.07
N ILE A 20 9.09 -6.48 3.59
CA ILE A 20 9.30 -6.72 5.02
C ILE A 20 9.45 -5.35 5.68
N VAL A 21 8.44 -4.93 6.46
CA VAL A 21 8.50 -3.68 7.23
C VAL A 21 9.44 -3.86 8.41
N GLN A 22 10.59 -3.18 8.38
CA GLN A 22 11.59 -3.25 9.45
C GLN A 22 11.52 -2.03 10.40
N VAL A 23 11.64 -2.28 11.70
CA VAL A 23 11.79 -1.26 12.74
C VAL A 23 12.99 -1.60 13.61
N VAL A 24 13.92 -0.65 13.72
CA VAL A 24 15.09 -0.77 14.60
C VAL A 24 14.70 -0.21 15.97
N VAL A 25 14.97 -0.98 17.01
CA VAL A 25 14.74 -0.58 18.41
C VAL A 25 16.07 -0.14 18.99
N ARG A 26 16.08 1.01 19.66
CA ARG A 26 17.25 1.50 20.42
C ARG A 26 16.85 1.61 21.89
N ASP A 27 17.80 1.35 22.78
CA ASP A 27 17.69 1.56 24.23
C ASP A 27 16.51 0.81 24.90
N ASN A 28 16.18 -0.39 24.40
CA ASN A 28 15.08 -1.25 24.89
C ASN A 28 13.70 -0.56 24.93
N ASN A 29 13.49 0.53 24.19
CA ASN A 29 12.20 1.22 24.18
C ASN A 29 11.20 0.55 23.22
N VAL A 30 10.64 -0.57 23.68
CA VAL A 30 9.74 -1.44 22.90
C VAL A 30 8.42 -0.73 22.54
N ASP A 31 7.86 0.06 23.47
CA ASP A 31 6.58 0.74 23.22
C ASP A 31 6.67 1.78 22.10
N GLN A 32 7.78 2.51 22.03
CA GLN A 32 8.01 3.44 20.93
C GLN A 32 8.21 2.71 19.60
N ALA A 33 8.91 1.58 19.60
CA ALA A 33 9.09 0.75 18.41
C ALA A 33 7.75 0.22 17.87
N LEU A 34 6.87 -0.26 18.75
CA LEU A 34 5.53 -0.71 18.37
C LEU A 34 4.68 0.43 17.80
N LYS A 35 4.74 1.62 18.41
CA LYS A 35 4.06 2.81 17.87
C LYS A 35 4.61 3.22 16.51
N ALA A 36 5.93 3.15 16.31
CA ALA A 36 6.59 3.48 15.05
C ALA A 36 6.21 2.47 13.96
N LEU A 37 6.20 1.17 14.28
CA LEU A 37 5.76 0.09 13.38
C LEU A 37 4.33 0.31 12.91
N LYS A 38 3.40 0.52 13.86
CA LYS A 38 2.00 0.79 13.55
C LYS A 38 1.84 2.01 12.63
N LYS A 39 2.58 3.09 12.89
CA LYS A 39 2.57 4.29 12.04
C LYS A 39 3.13 4.00 10.64
N LYS A 40 4.22 3.23 10.50
CA LYS A 40 4.76 2.84 9.18
C LYS A 40 3.76 2.01 8.38
N MET A 41 3.20 0.97 8.98
CA MET A 41 2.18 0.12 8.34
C MET A 41 0.92 0.89 7.94
N GLN A 42 0.52 1.90 8.73
CA GLN A 42 -0.60 2.78 8.38
C GLN A 42 -0.28 3.69 7.18
N ARG A 43 0.96 4.18 7.03
CA ARG A 43 1.38 4.99 5.88
C ARG A 43 1.43 4.16 4.60
N GLU A 44 1.97 2.95 4.69
CA GLU A 44 2.02 2.01 3.57
C GLU A 44 0.62 1.54 3.16
N GLY A 45 -0.38 1.70 4.03
CA GLY A 45 -1.77 1.37 3.73
C GLY A 45 -2.08 -0.12 3.86
N VAL A 46 -1.16 -0.93 4.41
CA VAL A 46 -1.30 -2.39 4.56
C VAL A 46 -2.59 -2.76 5.29
N PHE A 47 -2.92 -2.08 6.39
CA PHE A 47 -4.16 -2.35 7.12
C PHE A 47 -5.43 -2.02 6.32
N ARG A 48 -5.37 -0.98 5.47
CA ARG A 48 -6.47 -0.61 4.60
C ARG A 48 -6.65 -1.67 3.53
N GLU A 49 -5.56 -2.08 2.90
CA GLU A 49 -5.57 -3.13 1.88
C GLU A 49 -6.04 -4.48 2.44
N MET A 50 -5.56 -4.87 3.62
CA MET A 50 -6.04 -6.04 4.34
C MET A 50 -7.54 -6.01 4.59
N LYS A 51 -8.12 -4.84 4.90
CA LYS A 51 -9.57 -4.69 5.09
C LYS A 51 -10.34 -4.80 3.77
N LEU A 52 -9.82 -4.19 2.71
CA LEU A 52 -10.46 -4.19 1.39
C LEU A 52 -10.43 -5.59 0.74
N ARG A 53 -9.39 -6.39 1.01
CA ARG A 53 -9.22 -7.74 0.46
C ARG A 53 -9.91 -8.87 1.26
N ARG A 54 -10.63 -8.56 2.35
CA ARG A 54 -11.28 -9.60 3.19
C ARG A 54 -12.34 -10.40 2.44
N HIS A 55 -13.01 -9.77 1.49
CA HIS A 55 -14.09 -10.37 0.71
C HIS A 55 -13.92 -10.01 -0.76
N PHE A 56 -14.48 -10.83 -1.64
CA PHE A 56 -14.53 -10.51 -3.05
C PHE A 56 -15.42 -9.28 -3.27
N GLU A 57 -14.88 -8.26 -3.91
CA GLU A 57 -15.60 -7.07 -4.30
C GLU A 57 -15.85 -7.11 -5.81
N LYS A 58 -17.09 -6.84 -6.21
CA LYS A 58 -17.46 -6.87 -7.63
C LYS A 58 -16.70 -5.75 -8.37
N PRO A 59 -16.24 -5.97 -9.61
CA PRO A 59 -15.48 -4.96 -10.35
C PRO A 59 -16.20 -3.61 -10.53
N SER A 60 -17.54 -3.60 -10.59
CA SER A 60 -18.34 -2.38 -10.63
C SER A 60 -18.29 -1.59 -9.31
N GLU A 61 -18.34 -2.28 -8.18
CA GLU A 61 -18.29 -1.68 -6.83
C GLU A 61 -16.88 -1.14 -6.54
N LYS A 62 -15.86 -1.88 -6.98
CA LYS A 62 -14.46 -1.45 -6.91
C LYS A 62 -14.25 -0.11 -7.62
N LYS A 63 -14.76 0.05 -8.85
CA LYS A 63 -14.68 1.31 -9.62
C LYS A 63 -15.37 2.47 -8.89
N ALA A 64 -16.61 2.27 -8.46
CA ALA A 64 -17.36 3.30 -7.73
C ALA A 64 -16.64 3.75 -6.43
N ARG A 65 -16.02 2.82 -5.71
CA ARG A 65 -15.21 3.14 -4.53
C ARG A 65 -13.96 3.92 -4.89
N GLU A 66 -13.22 3.51 -5.91
CA GLU A 66 -11.99 4.18 -6.36
C GLU A 66 -12.27 5.64 -6.75
N ASP A 67 -13.36 5.88 -7.49
CA ASP A 67 -13.81 7.21 -7.89
C ASP A 67 -14.16 8.07 -6.66
N ALA A 68 -14.96 7.54 -5.73
CA ALA A 68 -15.32 8.24 -4.51
C ALA A 68 -14.09 8.55 -3.62
N GLU A 69 -13.11 7.64 -3.57
CA GLU A 69 -11.87 7.83 -2.84
C GLU A 69 -10.94 8.84 -3.50
N ALA A 70 -10.90 8.92 -4.83
CA ALA A 70 -10.15 9.93 -5.57
C ALA A 70 -10.72 11.33 -5.28
N VAL A 71 -12.04 11.50 -5.38
CA VAL A 71 -12.72 12.75 -5.03
C VAL A 71 -12.47 13.14 -3.58
N ARG A 72 -12.58 12.20 -2.64
CA ARG A 72 -12.30 12.46 -1.21
C ARG A 72 -10.85 12.87 -0.98
N ARG A 73 -9.89 12.23 -1.66
CA ARG A 73 -8.46 12.58 -1.59
C ARG A 73 -8.20 13.97 -2.15
N ALA A 74 -8.76 14.31 -3.31
CA ALA A 74 -8.64 15.63 -3.91
C ALA A 74 -9.16 16.74 -2.98
N ARG A 75 -10.37 16.57 -2.42
CA ARG A 75 -10.94 17.52 -1.45
C ARG A 75 -10.09 17.68 -0.19
N LYS A 76 -9.50 16.59 0.31
CA LYS A 76 -8.62 16.62 1.47
C LYS A 76 -7.29 17.33 1.17
N LEU A 77 -6.73 17.15 -0.03
CA LEU A 77 -5.53 17.84 -0.48
C LEU A 77 -5.78 19.34 -0.61
N GLU A 78 -6.89 19.72 -1.24
CA GLU A 78 -7.28 21.12 -1.39
C GLU A 78 -7.47 21.80 -0.02
N ARG A 79 -8.19 21.16 0.91
CA ARG A 79 -8.33 21.70 2.26
C ARG A 79 -6.98 21.90 2.96
N LYS A 80 -6.08 20.92 2.85
CA LYS A 80 -4.73 21.02 3.41
C LYS A 80 -3.87 22.09 2.74
N ARG A 81 -4.11 22.37 1.45
CA ARG A 81 -3.44 23.45 0.72
C ARG A 81 -3.88 24.79 1.27
N ILE A 82 -5.19 25.02 1.38
CA ILE A 82 -5.77 26.25 1.95
C ILE A 82 -5.31 26.47 3.40
N GLU A 83 -5.26 25.42 4.22
CA GLU A 83 -4.76 25.51 5.61
C GLU A 83 -3.27 25.88 5.71
N ARG A 84 -2.43 25.49 4.72
CA ARG A 84 -0.99 25.76 4.72
C ARG A 84 -0.64 27.09 4.07
N GLU A 85 -1.22 27.32 2.90
CA GLU A 85 -0.98 28.50 2.08
C GLU A 85 -1.79 29.68 2.57
N GLY A 86 -2.74 29.46 3.52
CA GLY A 86 -3.44 30.47 4.30
C GLY A 86 -3.82 31.66 3.45
N PHE A 87 -4.94 31.55 2.74
CA PHE A 87 -5.39 32.65 1.88
C PHE A 87 -5.34 34.00 2.61
#